data_AF-F3B5Z5-F1
#
_entry.id   AF-F3B5Z5-F1
#
_cell.length_a   1.000
_cell.length_b   1.000
_cell.length_c   1.000
_cell.angle_alpha   90.00
_cell.angle_beta   90.00
_cell.angle_gamma   90.00
#
_symmetry.space_group_name_H-M   'P 1'
#
loop_
_entity.id
_entity.type
_entity.pdbx_description
1 polymer ?
#
loop_
_entity_poly.entity_id
_entity_poly.type
_entity_poly.pdbx_seq_one_letter_code
_entity_poly.pdbx_strand_id
1 'polypeptide(L)'
;MFNLKIKNDNDDIEVLSILSYKISTDPHNPHCIFIKFYSYNKNNEISYTLRSDERFKTTRDINNALDTLLSEVTKKKHMLNICENPIRSYISIGYDNGKNTSSALVSLQFTGERTL
;
A
#
# COMPACT_ATOMS: atom_id res chain seq x y z
N MET A 1 4.79 13.99 2.64
CA MET A 1 6.00 13.17 2.83
C MET A 1 5.77 12.24 4.01
N PHE A 2 6.06 10.96 3.85
CA PHE A 2 5.97 9.94 4.92
C PHE A 2 7.00 8.84 4.69
N ASN A 3 7.21 7.99 5.70
CA ASN A 3 8.10 6.83 5.58
C ASN A 3 7.30 5.59 5.19
N LEU A 4 7.79 4.87 4.18
CA LEU A 4 7.28 3.58 3.74
C LEU A 4 8.27 2.50 4.17
N LYS A 5 7.76 1.47 4.82
CA LYS A 5 8.46 0.22 5.12
C LYS A 5 7.83 -0.90 4.30
N ILE A 6 8.64 -1.56 3.49
CA ILE A 6 8.26 -2.73 2.71
C ILE A 6 8.89 -3.94 3.38
N LYS A 7 8.11 -4.98 3.62
CA LYS A 7 8.55 -6.27 4.14
C LYS A 7 8.11 -7.38 3.20
N ASN A 8 8.93 -8.40 2.98
CA ASN A 8 8.52 -9.60 2.23
C ASN A 8 8.40 -10.87 3.12
N ASP A 9 7.96 -11.98 2.52
CA ASP A 9 7.89 -13.31 3.17
C ASP A 9 9.24 -13.81 3.71
N ASN A 10 10.38 -13.27 3.23
CA ASN A 10 11.73 -13.63 3.66
C ASN A 10 12.26 -12.75 4.81
N ASP A 11 11.41 -11.92 5.41
CA ASP A 11 11.78 -10.92 6.41
C ASP A 11 12.75 -9.84 5.90
N ASP A 12 12.95 -9.69 4.58
CA ASP A 12 13.70 -8.57 4.03
C ASP A 12 12.92 -7.28 4.27
N ILE A 13 13.64 -6.22 4.69
CA ILE A 13 13.03 -4.93 5.01
C ILE A 13 13.68 -3.82 4.17
N GLU A 14 12.86 -3.13 3.38
CA GLU A 14 13.23 -1.91 2.66
C GLU A 14 12.51 -0.71 3.32
N VAL A 15 13.25 0.36 3.65
CA VAL A 15 12.68 1.59 4.21
C VAL A 15 12.98 2.76 3.31
N LEU A 16 11.94 3.54 2.98
CA LEU A 16 11.99 4.60 1.98
C LEU A 16 11.28 5.85 2.47
N SER A 17 11.84 7.01 2.14
CA SER A 17 11.19 8.30 2.34
C SER A 17 10.42 8.68 1.07
N ILE A 18 9.10 8.74 1.19
CA ILE A 18 8.18 8.98 0.07
C ILE A 18 7.77 10.45 0.02
N LEU A 19 8.02 11.09 -1.12
CA LEU A 19 7.65 12.48 -1.39
C LEU A 19 6.16 12.59 -1.70
N SER A 20 5.71 11.80 -2.67
CA SER A 20 4.37 11.79 -3.23
C SER A 20 3.98 10.40 -3.69
N TYR A 21 2.69 10.23 -4.00
CA TYR A 21 2.15 9.01 -4.56
C TYR A 21 1.09 9.35 -5.61
N LYS A 22 0.78 8.38 -6.46
CA LYS A 22 -0.34 8.45 -7.42
C LYS A 22 -1.11 7.15 -7.38
N ILE A 23 -2.43 7.26 -7.36
CA ILE A 23 -3.35 6.13 -7.53
C ILE A 23 -4.03 6.27 -8.88
N SER A 24 -4.18 5.17 -9.60
CA SER A 24 -4.95 5.10 -10.86
C SER A 24 -5.65 3.77 -10.98
N THR A 25 -6.65 3.70 -11.86
CA THR A 25 -7.53 2.54 -12.02
C THR A 25 -7.45 2.01 -13.44
N ASP A 26 -7.60 0.70 -13.61
CA ASP A 26 -7.77 0.11 -14.93
C ASP A 26 -9.23 0.34 -15.42
N PRO A 27 -9.47 1.03 -16.54
CA PRO A 27 -10.81 1.23 -17.07
C PRO A 27 -11.43 -0.05 -17.66
N HIS A 28 -10.62 -1.06 -17.99
CA HIS A 28 -11.05 -2.32 -18.58
C HIS A 28 -11.17 -3.46 -17.55
N ASN A 29 -10.54 -3.31 -16.39
CA ASN A 29 -10.58 -4.29 -15.31
C ASN A 29 -11.11 -3.63 -14.03
N PRO A 30 -12.46 -3.65 -13.80
CA PRO A 30 -13.00 -3.23 -12.52
C PRO A 30 -12.33 -4.08 -11.43
N HIS A 31 -12.00 -3.47 -10.29
CA HIS A 31 -11.22 -4.08 -9.20
C HIS A 31 -9.70 -4.03 -9.34
N CYS A 32 -9.13 -3.51 -10.44
CA CYS A 32 -7.68 -3.33 -10.59
C CYS A 32 -7.23 -1.89 -10.38
N ILE A 33 -6.25 -1.69 -9.50
CA ILE A 33 -5.69 -0.39 -9.11
C ILE A 33 -4.18 -0.42 -9.19
N PHE A 34 -3.61 0.70 -9.62
CA PHE A 34 -2.18 0.93 -9.65
C PHE A 34 -1.82 2.00 -8.63
N ILE A 35 -0.90 1.69 -7.72
CA ILE A 35 -0.32 2.66 -6.79
C ILE A 35 1.13 2.88 -7.16
N LYS A 36 1.53 4.13 -7.31
CA LYS A 36 2.92 4.55 -7.54
C LYS A 36 3.42 5.39 -6.39
N PHE A 37 4.58 5.07 -5.84
CA PHE A 37 5.27 5.84 -4.80
C PHE A 37 6.56 6.46 -5.36
N TYR A 38 6.76 7.75 -5.09
CA TYR A 38 7.92 8.52 -5.54
C TYR A 38 8.85 8.80 -4.36
N SER A 39 10.05 8.23 -4.38
CA SER A 39 11.06 8.33 -3.32
C SER A 39 11.93 9.60 -3.46
N TYR A 40 12.42 10.14 -2.34
CA TYR A 40 13.36 11.27 -2.33
C TYR A 40 14.80 10.87 -2.69
N ASN A 41 15.26 9.70 -2.23
CA ASN A 41 16.68 9.32 -2.25
C ASN A 41 17.08 8.42 -3.43
N LYS A 42 16.12 8.00 -4.25
CA LYS A 42 16.38 7.22 -5.45
C LYS A 42 15.45 7.74 -6.55
N ASN A 43 15.93 7.80 -7.79
CA ASN A 43 15.08 7.87 -8.99
C ASN A 43 14.21 6.59 -9.15
N ASN A 44 13.86 5.91 -8.06
CA ASN A 44 13.06 4.70 -8.03
C ASN A 44 11.63 5.10 -7.71
N GLU A 45 10.80 5.01 -8.73
CA GLU A 45 9.38 4.76 -8.57
C GLU A 45 9.20 3.33 -8.02
N ILE A 46 8.24 3.15 -7.12
CA ILE A 46 7.77 1.80 -6.76
C ILE A 46 6.31 1.74 -7.13
N SER A 47 5.97 0.77 -7.97
CA SER A 47 4.62 0.57 -8.43
C SER A 47 4.05 -0.73 -7.88
N TYR A 48 2.75 -0.74 -7.61
CA TYR A 48 2.00 -1.94 -7.27
C TYR A 48 0.77 -2.03 -8.16
N THR A 49 0.53 -3.23 -8.68
CA THR A 49 -0.75 -3.60 -9.29
C THR A 49 -1.54 -4.40 -8.26
N LEU A 50 -2.65 -3.84 -7.83
CA LEU A 50 -3.50 -4.36 -6.76
C LEU A 50 -4.87 -4.73 -7.32
N ARG A 51 -5.34 -5.92 -6.96
CA ARG A 51 -6.69 -6.39 -7.26
C ARG A 51 -7.44 -6.61 -5.96
N SER A 52 -8.65 -6.06 -5.87
CA SER A 52 -9.44 -6.28 -4.66
C SER A 52 -9.88 -7.73 -4.52
N ASP A 53 -9.80 -8.19 -3.29
CA ASP A 53 -10.55 -9.34 -2.80
C ASP A 53 -12.06 -9.02 -2.76
N GLU A 54 -12.89 -10.05 -2.57
CA GLU A 54 -14.38 -10.03 -2.62
C GLU A 54 -15.03 -8.96 -1.72
N ARG A 55 -14.28 -8.42 -0.76
CA ARG A 55 -14.71 -7.36 0.16
C ARG A 55 -14.93 -6.00 -0.50
N PHE A 56 -14.27 -5.71 -1.62
CA PHE A 56 -14.50 -4.45 -2.34
C PHE A 56 -15.36 -4.68 -3.58
N LYS A 57 -16.55 -4.10 -3.56
CA LYS A 57 -17.55 -4.27 -4.63
C LYS A 57 -17.29 -3.39 -5.84
N THR A 58 -16.48 -2.33 -5.68
CA THR A 58 -16.13 -1.42 -6.77
C THR A 58 -14.70 -0.92 -6.64
N THR A 59 -14.10 -0.50 -7.77
CA THR A 59 -12.81 0.21 -7.77
C THR A 59 -12.84 1.50 -6.95
N ARG A 60 -14.01 2.16 -6.87
CA ARG A 60 -14.22 3.35 -6.05
C ARG A 60 -14.05 3.08 -4.56
N ASP A 61 -14.55 1.95 -4.08
CA ASP A 61 -14.44 1.57 -2.66
C ASP A 61 -12.98 1.38 -2.27
N ILE A 62 -12.21 0.74 -3.14
CA ILE A 62 -10.78 0.53 -2.92
C ILE A 62 -10.01 1.86 -2.91
N ASN A 63 -10.27 2.74 -3.90
CA ASN A 63 -9.64 4.06 -3.96
C ASN A 63 -9.94 4.87 -2.69
N ASN A 64 -11.19 4.91 -2.24
CA ASN A 64 -11.56 5.61 -1.02
C ASN A 64 -10.85 5.06 0.22
N ALA A 65 -10.72 3.73 0.33
CA ALA A 65 -10.01 3.09 1.43
C ALA A 65 -8.51 3.42 1.40
N LEU A 66 -7.88 3.34 0.23
CA LEU A 66 -6.46 3.69 0.04
C LEU A 66 -6.20 5.17 0.32
N ASP A 67 -7.04 6.06 -0.20
CA ASP A 67 -6.91 7.50 0.02
C ASP A 67 -7.06 7.85 1.50
N THR A 68 -8.00 7.23 2.20
CA THR A 68 -8.18 7.42 3.64
C THR A 68 -6.94 6.98 4.41
N LEU A 69 -6.42 5.80 4.10
CA LEU A 69 -5.22 5.23 4.72
C LEU A 69 -3.99 6.12 4.48
N LEU A 70 -3.74 6.52 3.23
CA LEU A 70 -2.58 7.34 2.85
C LEU A 70 -2.68 8.78 3.39
N SER A 71 -3.90 9.32 3.48
CA SER A 71 -4.17 10.62 4.10
C SER A 71 -3.84 10.60 5.59
N GLU A 72 -4.25 9.55 6.30
CA GLU A 72 -3.92 9.37 7.73
C GLU A 72 -2.41 9.24 7.95
N VAL A 73 -1.74 8.39 7.18
CA VAL A 73 -0.28 8.23 7.20
C VAL A 73 0.43 9.57 6.99
N THR A 74 -0.02 10.34 5.99
CA THR A 74 0.60 11.62 5.65
C THR A 74 0.36 12.67 6.72
N LYS A 75 -0.87 12.81 7.22
CA LYS A 75 -1.25 13.83 8.21
C LYS A 75 -0.63 13.56 9.57
N LYS A 76 -0.66 12.31 10.03
CA LYS A 76 -0.19 11.90 11.36
C LYS A 76 1.28 11.46 11.36
N LYS A 77 1.93 11.47 10.21
CA LYS A 77 3.32 11.02 10.01
C LYS A 77 3.53 9.59 10.51
N HIS A 78 2.51 8.73 10.36
CA HIS A 78 2.67 7.31 10.63
C HIS A 78 3.57 6.67 9.58
N MET A 79 4.14 5.51 9.91
CA MET A 79 4.88 4.70 8.95
C MET A 79 3.89 3.86 8.16
N LEU A 80 3.89 4.01 6.83
CA LEU A 80 3.17 3.11 5.94
C LEU A 80 3.93 1.78 5.90
N ASN A 81 3.23 0.68 6.11
CA ASN A 81 3.74 -0.66 6.02
C ASN A 81 3.11 -1.36 4.81
N ILE A 82 3.94 -1.90 3.92
CA ILE A 82 3.53 -2.79 2.85
C ILE A 82 4.16 -4.15 3.11
N CYS A 83 3.34 -5.19 3.22
CA CYS A 83 3.81 -6.57 3.29
C CYS A 83 3.55 -7.25 1.94
N GLU A 84 4.63 -7.56 1.23
CA GLU A 84 4.64 -8.33 0.00
C GLU A 84 4.73 -9.81 0.36
N ASN A 85 3.66 -10.58 0.16
CA ASN A 85 3.69 -12.02 0.40
C ASN A 85 3.67 -12.75 -0.95
N PRO A 86 4.79 -12.78 -1.70
CA PRO A 86 4.84 -13.38 -3.03
C PRO A 86 4.47 -14.87 -3.04
N ILE A 87 4.69 -15.61 -1.95
CA ILE A 87 4.29 -17.02 -1.85
C ILE A 87 2.77 -17.16 -1.82
N ARG A 88 2.08 -16.18 -1.22
CA ARG A 88 0.63 -16.18 -1.05
C ARG A 88 -0.08 -15.32 -2.09
N SER A 89 0.67 -14.65 -2.97
CA SER A 89 0.17 -13.67 -3.95
C SER A 89 -0.66 -12.54 -3.33
N TYR A 90 -0.36 -12.16 -2.09
CA TYR A 90 -1.08 -11.10 -1.38
C TYR A 90 -0.17 -9.93 -1.02
N ILE A 91 -0.67 -8.72 -1.24
CA ILE A 91 -0.10 -7.49 -0.73
C ILE A 91 -1.01 -6.96 0.36
N SER A 92 -0.43 -6.70 1.54
CA SER A 92 -1.11 -5.98 2.61
C SER A 92 -0.55 -4.58 2.73
N ILE A 93 -1.43 -3.58 2.81
CA ILE A 93 -1.05 -2.17 2.99
C ILE A 93 -1.73 -1.66 4.24
N GLY A 94 -0.95 -1.15 5.19
CA GLY A 94 -1.45 -0.67 6.48
C GLY A 94 -0.52 0.32 7.13
N TYR A 95 -0.87 0.79 8.32
CA TYR A 95 0.04 1.57 9.16
C TYR A 95 -0.17 1.22 10.63
N ASP A 96 0.87 1.45 11.42
CA ASP A 96 0.79 1.36 12.87
C ASP A 96 0.47 2.75 13.44
N ASN A 97 -0.52 2.81 14.34
CA ASN A 97 -0.94 4.03 15.01
C ASN A 97 -0.28 4.23 16.39
N GLY A 98 0.64 3.34 16.79
CA GLY A 98 1.43 3.44 18.02
C GLY A 98 0.63 3.17 19.31
N LYS A 99 -0.64 2.80 19.21
CA LYS A 99 -1.42 2.33 20.37
C LYS A 99 -1.18 0.83 20.49
N ASN A 100 -0.58 0.45 21.60
CA ASN A 100 -0.13 -0.90 21.96
C ASN A 100 -1.29 -1.92 22.00
N THR A 101 -1.84 -2.26 20.86
CA THR A 101 -2.75 -3.39 20.70
C THR A 101 -2.33 -4.18 19.47
N SER A 102 -2.21 -5.48 19.67
CA SER A 102 -2.10 -6.52 18.65
C SER A 102 -3.28 -6.53 17.64
N SER A 103 -4.03 -5.44 17.49
CA SER A 103 -5.38 -5.43 16.92
C SER A 103 -5.77 -4.19 16.09
N ALA A 104 -4.85 -3.33 15.64
CA ALA A 104 -5.26 -2.18 14.81
C ALA A 104 -4.27 -1.80 13.70
N LEU A 105 -3.69 -2.80 13.03
CA LEU A 105 -3.31 -2.58 11.63
C LEU A 105 -4.59 -2.32 10.86
N VAL A 106 -4.88 -1.05 10.55
CA VAL A 106 -5.81 -0.72 9.46
C VAL A 106 -5.15 -1.24 8.20
N SER A 107 -5.43 -2.49 7.87
CA SER A 107 -4.75 -3.22 6.80
C SER A 107 -5.75 -3.55 5.71
N LEU A 108 -5.46 -3.05 4.53
CA LEU A 108 -6.11 -3.47 3.30
C LEU A 108 -5.31 -4.64 2.75
N GLN A 109 -6.01 -5.64 2.20
CA GLN A 109 -5.39 -6.80 1.59
C GLN A 109 -5.87 -6.92 0.16
N PHE A 110 -4.92 -7.18 -0.73
CA PHE A 110 -5.10 -7.27 -2.16
C PHE A 110 -4.39 -8.50 -2.68
N THR A 111 -4.91 -9.09 -3.76
CA THR A 111 -4.03 -9.88 -4.63
C THR A 111 -3.23 -8.93 -5.49
N GLY A 112 -1.95 -9.19 -5.73
CA GLY A 112 -1.14 -8.25 -6.50
C GLY A 112 0.35 -8.50 -6.44
N GLU A 113 1.08 -7.65 -7.14
CA GLU A 113 2.53 -7.71 -7.26
C GLU A 113 3.15 -6.31 -7.35
N ARG A 114 4.42 -6.22 -6.96
CA ARG A 114 5.25 -5.04 -7.21
C ARG A 114 5.66 -5.03 -8.68
N THR A 115 5.50 -3.89 -9.34
CA THR A 115 5.97 -3.66 -10.70
C THR A 115 7.19 -2.74 -10.63
N LEU A 116 8.30 -3.17 -11.24
CA LEU A 116 9.56 -2.40 -11.35
C LEU A 116 9.54 -1.46 -12.55
#